data_AF-A0A831QSL8-F1
#
_entry.id   AF-A0A831QSL8-F1
#
_cell.length_a   1.000
_cell.length_b   1.000
_cell.length_c   1.000
_cell.angle_alpha   90.00
_cell.angle_beta   90.00
_cell.angle_gamma   90.00
#
_symmetry.space_group_name_H-M   'P 1'
#
loop_
_entity.id
_entity.type
_entity.pdbx_description
1 polymer ?
#
loop_
_entity_poly.entity_id
_entity_poly.type
_entity_poly.pdbx_seq_one_letter_code
_entity_poly.pdbx_strand_id
1 'polypeptide(L)'
;MKPPNVINNQKIRALNGRGLLIAAAIGFAVGIIIIQPLGISLLKYDQGGDAGNWWYLFKKTVGQAFRFGDIEQILKNVLFGVLGSSLALLSYARKALYN
;
A
#
# COMPACT_ATOMS: atom_id res chain seq x y z
N MET A 1 -10.64 -34.93 -28.39
CA MET A 1 -10.79 -33.56 -27.86
C MET A 1 -10.09 -33.50 -26.51
N LYS A 2 -9.04 -32.68 -26.37
CA LYS A 2 -8.29 -32.52 -25.10
C LYS A 2 -9.15 -31.69 -24.14
N PRO A 3 -9.38 -32.10 -22.89
CA PRO A 3 -10.22 -31.32 -21.98
C PRO A 3 -9.61 -29.92 -21.82
N PRO A 4 -10.43 -28.85 -21.85
CA PRO A 4 -9.95 -27.50 -21.62
C PRO A 4 -9.31 -27.46 -20.23
N ASN A 5 -8.05 -27.02 -20.22
CA ASN A 5 -7.16 -27.02 -19.08
C ASN A 5 -7.76 -26.25 -17.89
N VAL A 6 -8.30 -27.00 -16.91
CA VAL A 6 -8.90 -26.49 -15.67
C VAL A 6 -7.95 -25.55 -14.90
N ILE A 7 -6.64 -25.76 -15.05
CA ILE A 7 -5.58 -24.95 -14.41
C ILE A 7 -5.51 -23.55 -15.02
N ASN A 8 -5.71 -23.41 -16.34
CA ASN A 8 -5.74 -22.10 -17.00
C ASN A 8 -6.97 -21.28 -16.60
N ASN A 9 -8.13 -21.93 -16.46
CA ASN A 9 -9.34 -21.24 -16.01
C ASN A 9 -9.21 -20.76 -14.55
N GLN A 10 -8.44 -21.43 -13.69
CA GLN A 10 -8.16 -20.95 -12.33
C GLN A 10 -7.15 -19.79 -12.30
N LYS A 11 -6.08 -19.82 -13.11
CA LYS A 11 -5.15 -18.69 -13.23
C LYS A 11 -5.81 -17.43 -13.80
N ILE A 12 -6.69 -17.59 -14.79
CA ILE A 12 -7.47 -16.47 -15.37
C ILE A 12 -8.53 -15.98 -14.38
N ARG A 13 -9.11 -16.87 -13.54
CA ARG A 13 -10.02 -16.49 -12.46
C ARG A 13 -9.30 -15.85 -11.27
N ALA A 14 -8.02 -16.12 -11.07
CA ALA A 14 -7.15 -15.39 -10.14
C ALA A 14 -6.83 -13.98 -10.67
N LEU A 15 -6.84 -13.74 -11.97
CA LEU A 15 -6.79 -12.40 -12.60
C LEU A 15 -8.18 -11.84 -12.88
N ASN A 16 -9.15 -12.09 -11.98
CA ASN A 16 -10.47 -11.46 -12.10
C ASN A 16 -10.34 -9.96 -11.84
N GLY A 17 -10.71 -9.12 -12.81
CA GLY A 17 -10.52 -7.66 -12.74
C GLY A 17 -11.10 -7.02 -11.46
N ARG A 18 -12.17 -7.59 -10.92
CA ARG A 18 -12.73 -7.18 -9.61
C ARG A 18 -11.77 -7.43 -8.43
N GLY A 19 -11.10 -8.58 -8.39
CA GLY A 19 -10.13 -8.92 -7.34
C GLY A 19 -8.90 -8.02 -7.41
N LEU A 20 -8.48 -7.67 -8.62
CA LEU A 20 -7.36 -6.76 -8.86
C LEU A 20 -7.67 -5.32 -8.41
N LEU A 21 -8.88 -4.83 -8.70
CA LEU A 21 -9.36 -3.54 -8.22
C LEU A 21 -9.50 -3.50 -6.69
N ILE A 22 -10.01 -4.57 -6.08
CA ILE A 22 -10.11 -4.67 -4.61
C ILE A 22 -8.71 -4.67 -3.99
N ALA A 23 -7.77 -5.45 -4.53
CA ALA A 23 -6.39 -5.48 -4.07
C ALA A 23 -5.72 -4.10 -4.18
N ALA A 24 -5.93 -3.39 -5.30
CA ALA A 24 -5.43 -2.04 -5.49
C ALA A 24 -6.05 -1.06 -4.48
N ALA A 25 -7.37 -1.09 -4.25
CA ALA A 25 -8.04 -0.21 -3.30
C ALA A 25 -7.58 -0.44 -1.85
N ILE A 26 -7.41 -1.71 -1.45
CA ILE A 26 -6.87 -2.06 -0.13
C ILE A 26 -5.41 -1.59 -0.02
N GLY A 27 -4.60 -1.84 -1.04
CA GLY A 27 -3.22 -1.37 -1.11
C GLY A 27 -3.12 0.15 -0.97
N PHE A 28 -4.02 0.88 -1.64
CA PHE A 28 -4.10 2.33 -1.54
C PHE A 28 -4.38 2.81 -0.12
N ALA A 29 -5.40 2.23 0.54
CA ALA A 29 -5.74 2.56 1.91
C ALA A 29 -4.60 2.23 2.89
N VAL A 30 -3.95 1.06 2.75
CA VAL A 30 -2.79 0.67 3.56
C VAL A 30 -1.61 1.61 3.32
N GLY A 31 -1.39 2.04 2.08
CA GLY A 31 -0.38 3.02 1.71
C GLY A 31 -0.52 4.33 2.50
N ILE A 32 -1.74 4.86 2.57
CA ILE A 32 -2.03 6.11 3.28
C ILE A 32 -2.02 5.92 4.80
N ILE A 33 -2.62 4.85 5.31
CA ILE A 33 -2.84 4.69 6.76
C ILE A 33 -1.59 4.18 7.47
N ILE A 34 -0.79 3.34 6.81
CA ILE A 34 0.34 2.63 7.42
C ILE A 34 1.67 3.14 6.83
N ILE A 35 1.85 3.06 5.51
CA ILE A 35 3.16 3.33 4.88
C ILE A 35 3.55 4.81 5.01
N GLN A 36 2.60 5.72 4.80
CA GLN A 36 2.86 7.15 4.89
C GLN A 36 3.28 7.61 6.30
N PRO A 37 2.54 7.32 7.40
CA PRO A 37 2.97 7.72 8.73
C PRO A 37 4.29 7.07 9.15
N LEU A 38 4.51 5.80 8.76
CA LEU A 38 5.77 5.11 9.01
C LEU A 38 6.93 5.83 8.33
N GLY A 39 6.84 6.06 7.01
CA GLY A 39 7.91 6.71 6.25
C GLY A 39 8.23 8.11 6.74
N ILE A 40 7.21 8.93 7.01
CA ILE A 40 7.41 10.30 7.52
C ILE A 40 7.98 10.29 8.95
N SER A 41 7.53 9.36 9.80
CA SER A 41 8.05 9.26 11.18
C SER A 41 9.51 8.84 11.23
N LEU A 42 9.92 7.91 10.38
CA LEU A 42 11.30 7.46 10.25
C LEU A 42 12.19 8.57 9.70
N LEU A 43 11.73 9.27 8.65
CA LEU A 43 12.46 10.41 8.11
C LEU A 43 12.68 11.51 9.15
N LYS A 44 11.65 11.84 9.95
CA LYS A 44 11.77 12.83 11.03
C LYS A 44 12.67 12.38 12.17
N TYR A 45 12.71 11.08 12.43
CA TYR A 45 13.55 10.50 13.48
C TYR A 45 15.03 10.58 13.10
N ASP A 46 15.35 10.19 11.86
CA ASP A 46 16.69 10.29 11.27
C ASP A 46 17.17 11.76 11.22
N GLN A 47 16.32 12.67 10.75
CA GLN A 47 16.61 14.12 10.77
C GLN A 47 16.79 14.70 12.18
N GLY A 48 16.21 14.07 13.19
CA GLY A 48 16.35 14.45 14.60
C GLY A 48 17.63 13.96 15.26
N GLY A 49 18.54 13.33 14.49
CA GLY A 49 19.78 12.76 15.01
C GLY A 49 19.54 11.58 15.95
N ASP A 50 18.47 10.81 15.73
CA ASP A 50 18.05 9.66 16.53
C ASP A 50 17.83 9.95 18.03
N ALA A 51 17.77 11.21 18.42
CA ALA A 51 17.72 11.63 19.83
C ALA A 51 16.28 11.68 20.40
N GLY A 52 15.27 11.33 19.59
CA GLY A 52 13.85 11.44 19.95
C GLY A 52 13.19 10.12 20.36
N ASN A 53 11.92 10.18 20.78
CA ASN A 53 11.08 8.98 20.89
C ASN A 53 10.39 8.73 19.54
N TRP A 54 10.90 7.78 18.74
CA TRP A 54 10.31 7.42 17.44
C TRP A 54 8.81 7.09 17.55
N TRP A 55 8.40 6.35 18.58
CA TRP A 55 7.00 5.98 18.78
C TRP A 55 6.09 7.19 19.00
N TYR A 56 6.59 8.22 19.67
CA TYR A 56 5.88 9.49 19.82
C TYR A 56 5.76 10.23 18.48
N LEU A 57 6.82 10.27 17.68
CA LEU A 57 6.81 10.87 16.34
C LEU A 57 5.85 10.13 15.40
N PHE A 58 5.81 8.80 15.48
CA PHE A 58 4.89 7.97 14.70
C PHE A 58 3.43 8.32 15.00
N LYS A 59 3.03 8.30 16.28
CA LYS A 59 1.65 8.67 16.69
C LYS A 59 1.28 10.09 16.26
N LYS A 60 2.20 11.05 16.41
CA LYS A 60 2.00 12.42 15.95
C LYS A 60 1.77 12.50 14.44
N THR A 61 2.52 11.70 13.69
CA THR A 61 2.45 11.67 12.22
C THR A 61 1.19 10.97 11.73
N VAL A 62 0.72 9.93 12.42
CA VAL A 62 -0.59 9.31 12.18
C VAL A 62 -1.70 10.34 12.37
N GLY A 63 -1.68 11.10 13.48
CA GLY A 63 -2.66 12.17 13.72
C GLY A 63 -2.62 13.29 12.68
N GLN A 64 -1.44 13.58 12.13
CA GLN A 64 -1.30 14.52 11.00
C GLN A 64 -1.83 13.94 9.70
N ALA A 65 -1.64 12.64 9.42
CA ALA A 65 -2.10 11.97 8.19
C ALA A 65 -3.60 12.14 7.93
N PHE A 66 -4.41 12.21 8.99
CA PHE A 66 -5.86 12.42 8.91
C PHE A 66 -6.31 13.87 8.69
N ARG A 67 -5.40 14.87 8.72
CA ARG A 67 -5.73 16.26 8.40
C ARG A 67 -5.63 16.48 6.89
N PHE A 68 -6.74 16.29 6.17
CA PHE A 68 -6.86 16.48 4.72
C PHE A 68 -6.88 17.96 4.26
N GLY A 69 -6.21 18.87 4.99
CA GLY A 69 -6.32 20.31 4.74
C GLY A 69 -5.41 20.85 3.63
N ASP A 70 -4.25 20.23 3.42
CA ASP A 70 -3.17 20.82 2.61
C ASP A 70 -2.93 20.09 1.29
N ILE A 71 -2.61 20.83 0.23
CA ILE A 71 -2.24 20.26 -1.09
C ILE A 71 -1.04 19.31 -0.96
N GLU A 72 -0.08 19.65 -0.10
CA GLU A 72 1.08 18.79 0.20
C GLU A 72 0.64 17.46 0.84
N GLN A 73 -0.39 17.48 1.68
CA GLN A 73 -0.98 16.29 2.28
C GLN A 73 -1.64 15.41 1.21
N ILE A 74 -2.43 16.01 0.32
CA ILE A 74 -3.09 15.29 -0.78
C ILE A 74 -2.04 14.63 -1.66
N LEU A 75 -0.98 15.35 -2.02
CA LEU A 75 0.09 14.82 -2.86
C LEU A 75 0.81 13.63 -2.19
N LYS A 76 1.11 13.74 -0.89
CA LYS A 76 1.68 12.63 -0.11
C LYS A 76 0.72 11.44 -0.06
N ASN A 77 -0.57 11.66 0.19
CA ASN A 77 -1.57 10.59 0.24
C ASN A 77 -1.66 9.85 -1.11
N VAL A 78 -1.67 10.59 -2.22
CA VAL A 78 -1.67 10.00 -3.56
C VAL A 78 -0.39 9.19 -3.80
N LEU A 79 0.78 9.75 -3.48
CA LEU A 79 2.06 9.06 -3.65
C LEU A 79 2.11 7.74 -2.87
N PHE A 80 1.84 7.79 -1.57
CA PHE A 80 1.89 6.62 -0.70
C PHE A 80 0.76 5.63 -0.99
N GLY A 81 -0.42 6.11 -1.38
CA GLY A 81 -1.50 5.27 -1.85
C GLY A 81 -1.13 4.51 -3.13
N VAL A 82 -0.56 5.17 -4.13
CA VAL A 82 -0.10 4.50 -5.37
C VAL A 82 1.02 3.50 -5.07
N LEU A 83 1.95 3.82 -4.17
CA LEU A 83 2.98 2.88 -3.71
C LEU A 83 2.35 1.64 -3.04
N GLY A 84 1.39 1.85 -2.14
CA GLY A 84 0.66 0.76 -1.48
C GLY A 84 -0.13 -0.11 -2.46
N SER A 85 -0.82 0.49 -3.43
CA SER A 85 -1.49 -0.22 -4.52
C SER A 85 -0.51 -1.06 -5.33
N SER A 86 0.65 -0.50 -5.68
CA SER A 86 1.69 -1.17 -6.45
C SER A 86 2.22 -2.40 -5.71
N LEU A 87 2.48 -2.28 -4.41
CA LEU A 87 2.91 -3.39 -3.55
C LEU A 87 1.85 -4.48 -3.43
N ALA A 88 0.58 -4.10 -3.26
CA ALA A 88 -0.53 -5.04 -3.20
C ALA A 88 -0.71 -5.79 -4.52
N LEU A 89 -0.60 -5.09 -5.65
CA LEU A 89 -0.67 -5.68 -6.99
C LEU A 89 0.52 -6.60 -7.28
N LEU A 90 1.74 -6.24 -6.90
CA LEU A 90 2.91 -7.12 -6.99
C LEU A 90 2.72 -8.39 -6.16
N SER A 91 2.18 -8.25 -4.95
CA SER A 91 1.89 -9.40 -4.07
C SER A 91 0.80 -10.29 -4.66
N TYR A 92 -0.23 -9.70 -5.25
CA TYR A 92 -1.30 -10.40 -5.94
C TYR A 92 -0.80 -11.14 -7.19
N ALA A 93 0.02 -10.47 -8.02
CA ALA A 93 0.64 -11.05 -9.19
C ALA A 93 1.60 -12.19 -8.83
N ARG A 94 2.40 -12.02 -7.77
CA ARG A 94 3.27 -13.08 -7.24
C ARG A 94 2.46 -14.31 -6.85
N LYS A 95 1.34 -14.13 -6.16
CA LYS A 95 0.46 -15.23 -5.79
C LYS A 95 -0.17 -15.93 -7.00
N ALA A 96 -0.41 -15.22 -8.10
CA ALA A 96 -0.91 -15.82 -9.34
C ALA A 96 0.18 -16.56 -10.15
N LEU A 97 1.45 -16.17 -10.00
CA LEU A 97 2.59 -16.78 -10.70
C LEU A 97 3.14 -18.03 -10.00
N TYR A 98 3.23 -18.01 -8.67
CA TYR A 98 3.87 -19.05 -7.86
C TYR A 98 2.90 -20.03 -7.18
N ASN A 99 1.61 -19.94 -7.50
CA ASN A 99 0.54 -20.80 -6.99
C ASN A 99 -0.27 -21.36 -8.17
#